data_AF-A0A934EX12-F1
#
_entry.id   AF-A0A934EX12-F1
#
_cell.length_a   1.000
_cell.length_b   1.000
_cell.length_c   1.000
_cell.angle_alpha   90.00
_cell.angle_beta   90.00
_cell.angle_gamma   90.00
#
_symmetry.space_group_name_H-M   'P 1'
#
loop_
_entity.id
_entity.type
_entity.pdbx_description
1 polymer ?
#
loop_
_entity_poly.entity_id
_entity_poly.type
_entity_poly.pdbx_seq_one_letter_code
_entity_poly.pdbx_strand_id
1 'polypeptide(L)' 'MKKINFFVEEDIRKVLDELVPDGQKSKVINEALRKELLRIKREKATGKLMALKSKGTRVSNREIVESLKKDRRRMP' A
#
# COMPACT_ATOMS: atom_id res chain seq x y z
N MET A 1 0.04 22.97 7.28
CA MET A 1 -0.87 21.91 7.77
C MET A 1 -2.30 22.30 7.42
N LYS A 2 -3.16 21.37 7.01
CA LYS A 2 -4.60 21.65 6.81
C LYS A 2 -5.38 21.09 7.99
N LYS A 3 -6.34 21.87 8.52
CA LYS A 3 -7.24 21.39 9.57
C LYS A 3 -8.27 20.44 8.95
N ILE A 4 -8.39 19.25 9.52
CA ILE A 4 -9.37 18.24 9.15
C ILE A 4 -10.21 18.00 10.40
N ASN A 5 -11.53 18.02 10.25
CA ASN A 5 -12.45 17.67 11.33
C ASN A 5 -12.78 16.17 11.19
N PHE A 6 -12.56 15.42 12.25
CA PHE A 6 -12.92 14.01 12.34
C PHE A 6 -13.35 13.70 13.76
N PHE A 7 -14.12 12.63 13.92
CA PHE A 7 -14.52 12.13 15.22
C PHE A 7 -13.49 11.10 15.69
N VAL A 8 -13.21 11.11 16.99
CA VAL A 8 -12.38 10.12 17.67
C VAL A 8 -13.23 9.51 18.76
N GLU A 9 -13.14 8.20 18.92
CA GLU A 9 -13.84 7.50 19.98
C GLU A 9 -13.36 8.00 21.35
N GLU A 10 -14.28 8.04 22.32
CA GLU A 10 -14.03 8.68 23.63
C GLU A 10 -12.93 7.96 24.42
N ASP A 11 -12.82 6.64 24.28
CA ASP A 11 -11.76 5.82 24.86
C ASP A 11 -10.38 6.17 24.26
N ILE A 12 -10.28 6.29 22.94
CA ILE A 12 -9.05 6.69 22.24
C ILE A 12 -8.66 8.10 22.64
N ARG A 13 -9.63 9.02 22.76
CA ARG A 13 -9.40 10.39 23.20
C ARG A 13 -8.81 10.44 24.60
N LYS A 14 -9.39 9.71 25.56
CA LYS A 14 -8.89 9.65 26.94
C LYS A 14 -7.46 9.14 27.00
N VAL A 15 -7.17 8.03 26.31
CA VAL A 15 -5.82 7.46 26.26
C VAL A 15 -4.83 8.43 25.61
N LEU A 16 -5.26 9.15 24.56
CA LEU A 16 -4.42 10.16 23.92
C LEU A 16 -4.12 11.33 24.87
N ASP A 17 -5.12 11.79 25.61
CA ASP A 17 -4.98 12.89 26.57
C ASP A 17 -4.11 12.48 27.78
N GLU A 18 -4.19 11.23 28.22
CA GLU A 18 -3.36 10.67 29.31
C GLU A 18 -1.89 10.45 28.90
N LEU A 19 -1.66 9.90 27.70
CA LEU A 19 -0.32 9.48 27.28
C LEU A 19 0.46 10.55 26.52
N VAL A 20 -0.20 11.54 25.92
CA VAL A 20 0.45 12.51 25.05
C VAL A 20 0.37 13.92 25.66
N PRO A 21 1.53 14.56 25.92
CA PRO A 21 1.57 15.92 26.41
C PRO A 21 0.83 16.90 25.49
N ASP A 22 0.23 17.92 26.10
CA ASP A 22 -0.41 19.00 25.35
C ASP A 22 0.57 19.66 24.37
N GLY A 23 0.08 19.96 23.17
CA GLY A 23 0.90 20.46 22.06
C GLY A 23 1.58 19.38 21.21
N GLN A 24 1.74 18.14 21.71
CA GLN A 24 2.31 17.03 20.91
C GLN A 24 1.26 16.15 20.22
N LYS A 25 -0.01 16.26 20.62
CA LYS A 25 -1.14 15.47 20.10
C LYS A 25 -1.21 15.51 18.57
N SER A 26 -1.11 16.69 17.97
CA SER A 26 -1.11 16.83 16.50
C SER A 26 0.05 16.09 15.82
N LYS A 27 1.24 16.08 16.44
CA LYS A 27 2.40 15.36 15.91
C LYS A 27 2.18 13.85 15.98
N VAL A 28 1.75 13.35 17.14
CA VAL A 28 1.51 11.91 17.36
C VAL A 28 0.40 11.38 16.44
N ILE A 29 -0.72 12.10 16.34
CA ILE A 29 -1.82 11.73 15.43
C ILE A 29 -1.33 11.68 13.98
N ASN A 30 -0.59 12.70 13.53
CA ASN A 30 -0.09 12.71 12.15
C ASN A 30 0.91 11.57 11.88
N GLU A 31 1.76 11.21 12.85
CA GLU A 31 2.67 10.07 12.72
C GLU A 31 1.94 8.74 12.67
N ALA A 32 0.93 8.55 13.53
CA ALA A 32 0.07 7.36 13.52
C ALA A 32 -0.66 7.22 12.17
N LEU A 33 -1.28 8.31 11.68
CA LEU A 33 -1.94 8.34 10.38
C LEU A 33 -0.97 8.04 9.23
N ARG A 34 0.25 8.56 9.25
CA ARG A 34 1.26 8.26 8.21
C ARG A 34 1.60 6.77 8.17
N LYS A 35 1.83 6.16 9.34
CA LYS A 35 2.13 4.72 9.43
C LYS A 35 0.97 3.89 8.89
N GLU A 36 -0.26 4.22 9.29
CA GLU A 36 -1.44 3.47 8.88
C GLU A 36 -1.75 3.64 7.38
N LEU A 37 -1.67 4.86 6.85
CA LEU A 37 -1.83 5.10 5.42
C LEU A 37 -0.74 4.38 4.59
N LEU A 38 0.48 4.28 5.10
CA LEU A 38 1.53 3.51 4.45
C LEU A 38 1.22 2.01 4.45
N ARG A 39 0.67 1.46 5.54
CA ARG A 39 0.20 0.07 5.63
C ARG A 39 -0.88 -0.19 4.59
N ILE A 40 -1.93 0.64 4.55
CA ILE A 40 -3.02 0.54 3.57
C ILE A 40 -2.49 0.64 2.13
N LYS A 41 -1.53 1.53 1.87
CA LYS A 41 -0.92 1.67 0.53
C LYS A 41 -0.19 0.39 0.11
N ARG A 42 0.57 -0.22 1.04
CA ARG A 42 1.25 -1.50 0.78
C ARG A 42 0.25 -2.62 0.53
N GLU A 43 -0.80 -2.73 1.34
CA GLU A 43 -1.84 -3.75 1.15
C GLU A 43 -2.53 -3.63 -0.20
N LYS A 44 -2.88 -2.40 -0.61
CA LYS A 44 -3.42 -2.16 -1.95
C LYS A 44 -2.45 -2.54 -3.06
N ALA A 45 -1.16 -2.24 -2.90
CA ALA A 45 -0.14 -2.61 -3.89
C ALA A 45 0.04 -4.14 -3.96
N THR A 46 0.15 -4.81 -2.82
CA THR A 46 0.26 -6.28 -2.74
C THR A 46 -0.99 -6.94 -3.30
N GLY A 47 -2.18 -6.46 -2.98
CA GLY A 47 -3.44 -6.97 -3.54
C GLY A 47 -3.49 -6.85 -5.06
N LYS A 48 -3.05 -5.71 -5.62
CA LYS A 48 -2.93 -5.54 -7.08
C LYS A 48 -1.93 -6.53 -7.69
N LEU A 49 -0.76 -6.72 -7.08
CA LEU A 49 0.25 -7.67 -7.56
C LEU A 49 -0.26 -9.12 -7.51
N MET A 50 -0.95 -9.50 -6.44
CA MET A 50 -1.54 -10.84 -6.32
C MET A 50 -2.66 -11.05 -7.34
N ALA A 51 -3.52 -10.06 -7.57
CA ALA A 51 -4.57 -10.11 -8.59
C ALA A 51 -4.00 -10.21 -10.02
N LEU A 52 -2.89 -9.51 -10.31
CA LEU A 52 -2.18 -9.64 -11.58
C LEU A 52 -1.54 -11.01 -11.72
N LYS A 53 -0.92 -11.53 -10.64
CA LYS A 53 -0.35 -12.88 -10.61
C LYS A 53 -1.41 -13.98 -10.79
N SER A 54 -2.62 -13.79 -10.28
CA SER A 54 -3.72 -14.76 -10.41
C SER A 54 -4.40 -14.71 -11.77
N LYS A 55 -4.39 -13.55 -12.45
CA LYS A 55 -4.99 -13.37 -13.79
C LYS A 55 -4.02 -13.60 -14.94
N GLY A 56 -2.71 -13.53 -14.70
CA GLY A 56 -1.70 -13.75 -15.72
C GLY A 56 -1.50 -15.23 -16.03
N THR A 57 -1.54 -15.59 -17.32
CA THR A 57 -1.06 -16.89 -17.80
C THR A 57 0.37 -17.09 -17.28
N ARG A 58 0.62 -18.18 -16.55
CA ARG A 58 1.97 -18.51 -16.09
C ARG A 58 2.77 -19.00 -17.29
N VAL A 59 3.46 -18.07 -17.96
CA VAL A 59 4.36 -18.41 -19.06
C VAL A 59 5.73 -18.73 -18.48
N SER A 60 6.24 -19.93 -18.76
CA SER A 60 7.57 -20.33 -18.36
C SER A 60 8.65 -19.57 -19.16
N ASN A 61 9.85 -19.42 -18.59
CA ASN A 61 10.98 -18.81 -19.30
C ASN A 61 11.26 -19.51 -20.64
N ARG A 62 11.04 -20.83 -20.72
CA ARG A 62 11.22 -21.60 -21.96
C ARG A 62 10.21 -21.20 -23.03
N GLU A 63 8.94 -21.03 -22.65
CA GLU A 63 7.89 -20.56 -23.58
C GLU A 63 8.13 -19.13 -24.06
N ILE A 64 8.62 -18.25 -23.18
CA ILE A 64 9.02 -16.88 -23.56
C ILE A 64 10.15 -16.92 -24.59
N VAL A 65 11.21 -17.70 -24.32
CA VAL A 65 12.37 -17.82 -25.22
C VAL A 65 11.97 -18.45 -26.56
N GLU A 66 11.13 -19.48 -26.56
CA GLU A 66 10.66 -20.10 -27.80
C GLU A 66 9.74 -19.16 -28.60
N SER A 67 8.89 -18.37 -27.95
CA SER A 67 8.11 -17.33 -28.62
C SER A 67 9.00 -16.27 -29.25
N LEU A 68 10.01 -15.77 -28.53
CA LEU A 68 10.97 -14.78 -29.04
C LEU A 68 11.80 -15.32 -30.21
N LYS A 69 12.23 -16.59 -30.15
CA LYS A 69 12.93 -17.25 -31.26
C LYS A 69 12.06 -17.37 -32.51
N LYS A 70 10.77 -17.72 -32.34
CA LYS A 70 9.82 -17.81 -33.47
C LYS A 70 9.59 -16.46 -34.12
N ASP A 71 9.49 -15.39 -33.32
CA ASP A 71 9.31 -14.04 -33.83
C ASP A 71 10.54 -13.52 -34.56
N ARG A 72 11.74 -13.78 -34.01
CA ARG A 72 13.02 -13.41 -34.65
C ARG A 72 13.28 -14.18 -35.96
N ARG A 73 12.69 -15.36 -36.16
CA ARG A 73 12.72 -16.11 -37.43
C ARG A 73 11.68 -15.64 -38.45
N ARG A 74 10.70 -14.83 -38.03
CA ARG A 74 9.65 -14.26 -38.90
C ARG A 74 9.96 -12.84 -39.37
N MET A 75 10.92 -12.16 -38.77
CA MET A 75 11.48 -10.94 -39.34
C MET A 75 12.38 -11.32 -40.54
N PRO A 76 12.17 -10.70 -41.72
CA PRO A 76 13.01 -10.92 -42.91
C PRO A 76 14.45 -10.44 -42.72
#